data_AF-A0A3B8PSQ3-F1
#
_entry.id   AF-A0A3B8PSQ3-F1
#
_cell.length_a   1.000
_cell.length_b   1.000
_cell.length_c   1.000
_cell.angle_alpha   90.00
_cell.angle_beta   90.00
_cell.angle_gamma   90.00
#
_symmetry.space_group_name_H-M   'P 1'
#
loop_
_entity.id
_entity.type
_entity.pdbx_description
1 polymer ?
#
loop_
_entity_poly.entity_id
_entity_poly.type
_entity_poly.pdbx_seq_one_letter_code
_entity_poly.pdbx_strand_id
1 'polypeptide(L)' 'GQISSSKSLMLFRSATLGYFDLTRKAGVENFGGIRLGCWINAIPVGGLVLVPDGTVCTCSYLNRAAFALQQVDAR' A
#
# COMPACT_ATOMS: atom_id res chain seq x y z
N GLY A 1 -12.02 3.94 -5.18
CA GLY A 1 -11.16 3.91 -3.97
C GLY A 1 -10.07 4.94 -4.12
N GLN A 2 -9.45 5.38 -3.02
CA GLN A 2 -8.31 6.31 -3.11
C GLN A 2 -7.12 5.62 -3.78
N ILE A 3 -6.45 6.35 -4.69
CA ILE A 3 -5.31 5.88 -5.46
C ILE A 3 -4.16 6.85 -5.22
N SER A 4 -2.96 6.31 -5.07
CA SER A 4 -1.73 7.09 -4.96
C SER A 4 -0.67 6.44 -5.85
N SER A 5 0.17 7.24 -6.51
CA SER A 5 1.11 6.70 -7.49
C SER A 5 2.44 7.43 -7.46
N SER A 6 3.48 6.72 -7.85
CA SER A 6 4.79 7.25 -8.23
C SER A 6 5.08 6.89 -9.68
N LYS A 7 6.32 7.15 -10.12
CA LYS A 7 6.80 6.74 -11.45
C LYS A 7 6.75 5.23 -11.67
N SER A 8 6.93 4.44 -10.61
CA SER A 8 7.14 2.98 -10.72
C SER A 8 6.05 2.15 -10.05
N LEU A 9 5.22 2.76 -9.20
CA LEU A 9 4.26 2.02 -8.38
C LEU A 9 2.95 2.81 -8.24
N MET A 10 1.83 2.14 -8.52
CA MET A 10 0.47 2.62 -8.22
C MET A 10 -0.10 1.82 -7.04
N LEU A 11 -0.74 2.49 -6.10
CA LEU A 11 -1.23 1.94 -4.82
C LEU A 11 -2.71 2.25 -4.66
N PHE A 12 -3.48 1.28 -4.17
CA PHE A 12 -4.93 1.41 -4.02
C PHE A 12 -5.50 0.41 -3.03
N ARG A 13 -6.72 0.70 -2.56
CA ARG A 13 -7.45 -0.19 -1.64
C ARG A 13 -8.08 -1.36 -2.37
N SER A 14 -7.68 -2.59 -2.02
CA SER A 14 -8.18 -3.85 -2.59
C SER A 14 -8.40 -4.90 -1.50
N ALA A 15 -9.30 -4.59 -0.56
CA ALA A 15 -9.45 -5.22 0.76
C ALA A 15 -8.22 -5.07 1.69
N THR A 16 -7.01 -5.21 1.13
CA THR A 16 -5.69 -4.98 1.72
C THR A 16 -4.97 -3.82 0.98
N LEU A 17 -3.65 -3.68 1.17
CA LEU A 17 -2.82 -2.79 0.37
C LEU A 17 -2.59 -3.42 -1.01
N GLY A 18 -3.34 -2.96 -2.01
CA GLY A 18 -3.16 -3.34 -3.39
C GLY A 18 -2.12 -2.44 -4.06
N TYR A 19 -1.31 -3.02 -4.93
CA TYR A 19 -0.38 -2.27 -5.77
C TYR A 19 -0.29 -2.83 -7.19
N PHE A 20 0.12 -1.95 -8.10
CA PHE A 20 0.45 -2.28 -9.47
C PHE A 20 1.86 -1.74 -9.72
N ASP A 21 2.80 -2.64 -9.98
CA ASP A 21 4.15 -2.28 -10.40
C ASP A 21 4.11 -1.86 -11.88
N LEU A 22 4.42 -0.59 -12.15
CA LEU A 22 4.41 -0.03 -13.50
C LEU A 22 5.64 -0.44 -14.32
N THR A 23 6.66 -1.01 -13.67
CA THR A 23 7.90 -1.47 -14.29
C THR A 23 7.86 -2.94 -14.68
N ARG A 24 6.98 -3.73 -14.05
CA ARG A 24 6.78 -5.16 -14.32
C ARG A 24 5.38 -5.44 -14.87
N LYS A 25 5.29 -6.41 -15.78
CA LYS A 25 3.99 -6.93 -16.28
C LYS A 25 3.39 -7.98 -15.34
N ALA A 26 3.33 -7.69 -14.04
CA ALA A 26 2.85 -8.64 -13.02
C ALA A 26 1.34 -8.53 -12.75
N GLY A 27 0.70 -7.45 -13.19
CA GLY A 27 -0.70 -7.19 -12.90
C GLY A 27 -0.90 -6.59 -11.51
N VAL A 28 -2.06 -6.86 -10.91
CA VAL A 28 -2.40 -6.39 -9.55
C VAL A 28 -1.86 -7.37 -8.51
N GLU A 29 -1.09 -6.84 -7.58
CA GLU A 29 -0.56 -7.57 -6.42
C GLU A 29 -1.13 -6.98 -5.13
N ASN A 30 -1.20 -7.80 -4.08
CA ASN A 30 -1.77 -7.40 -2.79
C ASN A 30 -0.80 -7.73 -1.66
N PHE A 31 -0.44 -6.72 -0.88
CA PHE A 31 0.27 -6.89 0.37
C PHE A 31 -0.75 -7.12 1.50
N GLY A 32 -0.86 -8.39 1.90
CA GLY A 32 -1.83 -8.85 2.89
C GLY A 32 -1.60 -8.31 4.30
N GLY A 33 -2.59 -8.47 5.16
CA GLY A 33 -2.48 -8.16 6.58
C GLY A 33 -2.53 -6.68 6.94
N ILE A 34 -2.55 -5.76 5.97
CA ILE A 34 -2.71 -4.32 6.19
C ILE A 34 -3.89 -3.83 5.37
N ARG A 35 -4.78 -3.05 5.98
CA ARG A 35 -5.89 -2.40 5.29
C ARG A 35 -5.62 -0.90 5.15
N LEU A 36 -5.71 -0.42 3.92
CA LEU A 36 -5.73 1.00 3.62
C LEU A 36 -7.01 1.64 4.18
N GLY A 37 -6.86 2.85 4.70
CA GLY A 37 -7.95 3.65 5.24
C GLY A 37 -8.96 4.07 4.17
N CYS A 38 -9.99 4.80 4.58
CA CYS A 38 -10.98 5.37 3.67
C CYS A 38 -10.46 6.60 2.91
N TRP A 39 -9.33 7.16 3.37
CA TRP A 39 -8.63 8.31 2.80
C TRP A 39 -7.34 7.87 2.11
N ILE A 40 -6.64 8.80 1.44
CA ILE A 40 -5.30 8.53 0.89
C ILE A 40 -4.35 8.26 2.06
N ASN A 41 -3.91 7.02 2.20
CA ASN A 41 -2.98 6.62 3.26
C ASN A 41 -1.90 5.63 2.78
N ALA A 42 -1.65 5.54 1.47
CA ALA A 42 -0.45 4.93 0.92
C ALA A 42 0.29 6.01 0.14
N ILE A 43 1.45 6.43 0.64
CA ILE A 43 2.16 7.59 0.12
C ILE A 43 3.53 7.12 -0.39
N PRO A 44 3.72 6.96 -1.70
CA PRO A 44 5.02 6.63 -2.26
C PRO A 44 5.90 7.88 -2.25
N VAL A 45 6.98 7.87 -1.47
CA VAL A 45 7.90 9.01 -1.32
C VAL A 45 9.32 8.52 -1.04
N GLY A 46 10.32 9.11 -1.71
CA GLY A 46 11.73 8.85 -1.42
C GLY A 46 12.18 7.39 -1.59
N GLY A 47 11.51 6.62 -2.46
CA GLY A 47 11.79 5.18 -2.64
C GLY A 47 11.13 4.26 -1.61
N LEU A 48 10.28 4.82 -0.74
CA LEU A 48 9.49 4.10 0.26
C LEU A 48 7.99 4.27 -0.02
N VAL A 49 7.18 3.41 0.58
CA VAL A 49 5.74 3.61 0.71
C VAL A 49 5.41 3.79 2.18
N LEU A 50 4.99 5.00 2.55
CA LEU A 50 4.55 5.30 3.90
C LEU A 50 3.04 5.03 4.01
N VAL A 51 2.67 4.25 5.01
CA VAL A 51 1.29 3.85 5.27
C VAL A 51 0.93 4.23 6.70
N PRO A 52 0.41 5.44 6.95
CA PRO A 52 -0.11 5.78 8.28
C PRO A 52 -1.29 4.87 8.65
N ASP A 53 -1.47 4.67 9.95
CA ASP A 53 -2.54 3.82 10.48
C ASP A 53 -3.91 4.25 9.93
N GLY A 54 -4.61 3.29 9.32
CA GLY A 54 -5.92 3.49 8.72
C GLY A 54 -7.07 2.98 9.59
N THR A 55 -6.83 2.64 10.85
CA THR A 55 -7.74 1.85 11.70
C THR A 55 -8.71 2.70 12.53
N VAL A 56 -8.97 3.92 12.06
CA VAL A 56 -10.05 4.81 12.53
C VAL A 56 -11.47 4.23 12.35
N CYS A 57 -11.59 3.02 11.79
CA CYS A 57 -12.85 2.30 11.60
C CYS A 57 -12.68 0.83 12.00
N THR A 58 -13.77 0.19 12.47
CA THR A 58 -13.77 -1.22 12.85
C THR A 58 -13.47 -2.09 11.63
N CYS A 59 -12.36 -2.82 11.64
CA CYS A 59 -12.01 -3.73 10.56
C CYS A 59 -11.41 -5.03 11.11
N SER A 60 -11.55 -6.12 10.36
CA SER A 60 -11.12 -7.47 10.75
C SER A 60 -9.60 -7.70 10.67
N TYR A 61 -8.80 -6.66 10.36
CA TYR A 61 -7.36 -6.78 10.27
C TYR A 61 -6.71 -6.59 11.64
N LEU A 62 -5.83 -7.51 11.99
CA LEU A 62 -5.12 -7.54 13.28
C LEU A 62 -4.12 -6.39 13.40
N ASN A 63 -3.47 -6.03 12.29
CA ASN A 63 -2.43 -5.01 12.27
C ASN A 63 -3.05 -3.61 12.29
N ARG A 64 -2.87 -2.92 13.42
CA ARG A 64 -3.24 -1.51 13.65
C ARG A 64 -2.00 -0.69 13.96
N ALA A 65 -1.26 -0.35 12.92
CA ALA A 65 -0.03 0.41 13.04
C ALA A 65 0.25 1.20 11.76
N ALA A 66 1.21 2.13 11.86
CA ALA A 66 1.83 2.75 10.70
C ALA A 66 3.00 1.90 10.21
N PHE A 67 3.18 1.84 8.89
CA PHE A 67 4.22 1.04 8.25
C PHE A 67 5.00 1.87 7.23
N ALA A 68 6.25 1.48 6.99
CA ALA A 68 7.03 1.91 5.85
C ALA A 68 7.46 0.67 5.08
N LEU A 69 7.10 0.60 3.79
CA LEU A 69 7.51 -0.48 2.91
C LEU A 69 8.66 0.01 2.02
N GLN A 70 9.68 -0.83 1.89
CA GLN A 70 10.78 -0.62 0.98
C GLN A 70 10.82 -1.78 0.00
N GLN A 71 11.05 -1.48 -1.28
CA GLN A 71 11.36 -2.53 -2.25
C GLN A 71 12.73 -3.11 -1.90
N VAL A 72 12.79 -4.41 -1.61
CA VAL A 72 14.05 -5.12 -1.46
C VAL A 72 14.56 -5.44 -2.87
N ASP A 73 15.82 -5.14 -3.15
CA ASP A 73 16.49 -5.60 -4.38
C ASP A 73 16.69 -7.11 -4.23
N ALA A 74 16.04 -7.89 -5.08
CA ALA A 74 16.20 -9.34 -5.11
C ALA A 74 17.51 -9.68 -5.84
N ARG A 75 18.64 -9.43 -5.17
CA ARG A 75 19.93 -10.05 -5.50
C ARG A 75 20.05 -11.40 -4.80
#